data_AF-A0A0C2ZWC0-F1
#
_entry.id   AF-A0A0C2ZWC0-F1
#
_cell.length_a   1.000
_cell.length_b   1.000
_cell.length_c   1.000
_cell.angle_alpha   90.00
_cell.angle_beta   90.00
_cell.angle_gamma   90.00
#
_symmetry.space_group_name_H-M   'P 1'
#
loop_
_entity.id
_entity.type
_entity.pdbx_description
1 polymer ?
#
loop_
_entity_poly.entity_id
_entity_poly.type
_entity_poly.pdbx_seq_one_letter_code
_entity_poly.pdbx_strand_id
1 'polypeptide(L)'
;MTNVEARRNCFQAIPKIMTRVAHDLAQHLSAEVVRALFDALDSGLDDYTTDERGDVGSWIRIACIQGLASIIVDLFRVSASLPHFADFLPAQRYHHVVGRILRQGVERLDNVRQIAGESFIRILCLSPPSVDDSENWRVRGETLMRELFLPDNSENGTNWNNGEWLFPKAVKLLEIPDYRKTILTGLVLSVSTRTNSTQRPASSSLAAYVRRLPVTSAGREYSVSGLAEDLVQYALTHSRSNSVVVPVLQTLNMLFEADALTSLPESETGAVCMESMISIASQSVSRMKNIQRIQESMKIIVNLFTVAPAAKTCLPKIVGFLVHPYPRVRSGTAEYLYLVLQSRELGWEASENAEELLLETGWSSTDVAQVKEAAQALVSELASNMESQ
;
A
#
# COMPACT_ATOMS: atom_id res chain seq x y z
N MET A 1 -20.19 19.19 -3.52
CA MET A 1 -21.50 18.53 -3.31
C MET A 1 -21.37 17.58 -2.14
N THR A 2 -22.17 17.76 -1.08
CA THR A 2 -22.15 16.94 0.14
C THR A 2 -22.89 15.59 0.01
N ASN A 3 -23.75 15.44 -1.01
CA ASN A 3 -24.53 14.22 -1.24
C ASN A 3 -23.75 13.23 -2.12
N VAL A 4 -23.49 12.02 -1.61
CA VAL A 4 -22.70 10.97 -2.29
C VAL A 4 -23.46 10.38 -3.48
N GLU A 5 -24.78 10.23 -3.39
CA GLU A 5 -25.63 9.71 -4.46
C GLU A 5 -25.67 10.67 -5.65
N ALA A 6 -25.74 11.98 -5.41
CA ALA A 6 -25.69 13.00 -6.44
C ALA A 6 -24.34 12.97 -7.18
N ARG A 7 -23.22 12.92 -6.43
CA ARG A 7 -21.88 12.78 -7.02
C ARG A 7 -21.77 11.50 -7.87
N ARG A 8 -22.19 10.36 -7.32
CA ARG A 8 -22.23 9.08 -8.05
C ARG A 8 -23.04 9.19 -9.34
N ASN A 9 -24.23 9.80 -9.29
CA ASN A 9 -25.09 9.96 -10.46
C ASN A 9 -24.44 10.85 -11.53
N CYS A 10 -23.73 11.91 -11.13
CA CYS A 10 -22.93 12.72 -12.06
C CYS A 10 -21.86 11.88 -12.75
N PHE A 11 -21.07 11.10 -12.00
CA PHE A 11 -20.05 10.23 -12.58
C PHE A 11 -20.63 9.15 -13.50
N GLN A 12 -21.80 8.60 -13.17
CA GLN A 12 -22.51 7.65 -14.04
C GLN A 12 -23.07 8.29 -15.32
N ALA A 13 -23.30 9.60 -15.33
CA ALA A 13 -23.81 10.32 -16.51
C ALA A 13 -22.71 10.57 -17.54
N ILE A 14 -21.48 10.87 -17.11
CA ILE A 14 -20.33 11.17 -17.98
C ILE A 14 -20.13 10.13 -19.10
N PRO A 15 -19.93 8.83 -18.81
CA PRO A 15 -19.72 7.84 -19.86
C PRO A 15 -20.95 7.68 -20.76
N LYS A 16 -22.17 7.88 -20.24
CA LYS A 16 -23.39 7.82 -21.06
C LYS A 16 -23.45 8.95 -22.08
N ILE A 17 -22.98 10.15 -21.71
CA ILE A 17 -22.87 11.27 -22.65
C ILE A 17 -21.85 10.92 -23.73
N MET A 18 -20.65 10.46 -23.32
CA MET A 18 -19.58 10.07 -24.23
C MET A 18 -20.01 9.00 -25.24
N THR A 19 -20.62 7.90 -24.77
CA THR A 19 -21.11 6.82 -25.64
C THR A 19 -22.16 7.32 -26.64
N ARG A 20 -23.05 8.24 -26.23
CA ARG A 20 -24.09 8.78 -27.12
C ARG A 20 -23.54 9.62 -28.27
N VAL A 21 -22.45 10.33 -28.05
CA VAL A 21 -21.82 11.18 -29.08
C VAL A 21 -20.61 10.53 -29.74
N ALA A 22 -20.26 9.28 -29.39
CA ALA A 22 -19.00 8.65 -29.77
C ALA A 22 -18.74 8.64 -31.29
N HIS A 23 -19.76 8.34 -32.09
CA HIS A 23 -19.64 8.24 -33.56
C HIS A 23 -19.15 9.55 -34.20
N ASP A 24 -19.65 10.69 -33.72
CA ASP A 24 -19.31 12.03 -34.20
C ASP A 24 -18.66 12.87 -33.08
N LEU A 25 -17.82 12.22 -32.25
CA LEU A 25 -17.32 12.80 -31.00
C LEU A 25 -16.67 14.17 -31.21
N ALA A 26 -15.79 14.28 -32.22
CA ALA A 26 -15.06 15.51 -32.52
C ALA A 26 -15.96 16.66 -33.02
N GLN A 27 -17.19 16.38 -33.47
CA GLN A 27 -18.17 17.39 -33.85
C GLN A 27 -18.93 17.95 -32.64
N HIS A 28 -19.04 17.18 -31.56
CA HIS A 28 -19.83 17.52 -30.38
C HIS A 28 -18.99 17.98 -29.19
N LEU A 29 -17.80 17.39 -29.00
CA LEU A 29 -16.92 17.64 -27.87
C LEU A 29 -15.49 17.88 -28.35
N SER A 30 -14.87 18.96 -27.88
CA SER A 30 -13.44 19.18 -28.09
C SER A 30 -12.62 18.15 -27.30
N ALA A 31 -11.40 17.89 -27.76
CA ALA A 31 -10.45 17.05 -27.04
C ALA A 31 -10.20 17.53 -25.60
N GLU A 32 -10.22 18.85 -25.37
CA GLU A 32 -10.10 19.44 -24.03
C GLU A 32 -11.27 19.05 -23.11
N VAL A 33 -12.51 19.11 -23.60
CA VAL A 33 -13.68 18.72 -22.81
C VAL A 33 -13.66 17.23 -22.52
N VAL A 34 -13.31 16.39 -23.51
CA VAL A 34 -13.16 14.94 -23.31
C VAL A 34 -12.12 14.64 -22.23
N ARG A 35 -10.96 15.28 -22.30
CA ARG A 35 -9.91 15.17 -21.29
C ARG A 35 -10.37 15.60 -19.91
N ALA A 36 -11.09 16.71 -19.79
CA ALA A 36 -11.62 17.18 -18.51
C ALA A 36 -12.63 16.21 -17.89
N LEU A 37 -13.51 15.61 -18.70
CA LEU A 37 -14.44 14.57 -18.25
C LEU A 37 -13.71 13.30 -17.80
N PHE A 38 -12.66 12.91 -18.51
CA PHE A 38 -11.80 11.79 -18.15
C PHE A 38 -11.05 12.04 -16.84
N ASP A 39 -10.44 13.22 -16.67
CA ASP A 39 -9.72 13.62 -15.47
C ASP A 39 -10.67 13.75 -14.25
N ALA A 40 -11.93 14.14 -14.46
CA ALA A 40 -12.94 14.16 -13.42
C ALA A 40 -13.24 12.75 -12.90
N LEU A 41 -13.43 11.77 -13.79
CA LEU A 41 -13.62 10.37 -13.41
C LEU A 41 -12.38 9.80 -12.71
N ASP A 42 -11.19 10.10 -13.23
CA ASP A 42 -9.93 9.71 -12.61
C ASP A 42 -9.81 10.26 -11.18
N SER A 43 -10.11 11.54 -10.97
CA SER A 43 -10.15 12.15 -9.64
C SER A 43 -11.16 11.46 -8.71
N GLY A 44 -12.28 10.96 -9.24
CA GLY A 44 -13.28 10.21 -8.48
C GLY A 44 -12.79 8.87 -7.93
N LEU A 45 -11.67 8.32 -8.45
CA LEU A 45 -11.05 7.11 -7.90
C LEU A 45 -10.43 7.33 -6.51
N ASP A 46 -10.20 8.56 -6.06
CA ASP A 46 -9.74 8.87 -4.69
C ASP A 46 -10.89 9.17 -3.71
N ASP A 47 -12.14 8.89 -4.08
CA ASP A 47 -13.26 9.11 -3.16
C ASP A 47 -13.33 8.00 -2.09
N TYR A 48 -12.70 8.26 -0.94
CA TYR A 48 -12.74 7.40 0.26
C TYR A 48 -13.72 7.93 1.32
N THR A 49 -14.79 8.61 0.90
CA THR A 49 -15.81 9.15 1.82
C THR A 49 -16.46 8.01 2.62
N THR A 50 -16.55 8.17 3.93
CA THR A 50 -17.26 7.25 4.82
C THR A 50 -18.42 7.93 5.53
N ASP A 51 -19.54 7.25 5.72
CA ASP A 51 -20.63 7.66 6.61
C ASP A 51 -21.07 6.48 7.50
N GLU A 52 -22.22 6.60 8.17
CA GLU A 52 -22.80 5.55 9.03
C GLU A 52 -23.06 4.21 8.31
N ARG A 53 -23.10 4.21 6.98
CA ARG A 53 -23.28 3.02 6.12
C ARG A 53 -21.94 2.39 5.69
N GLY A 54 -20.81 2.97 6.11
CA GLY A 54 -19.46 2.53 5.75
C GLY A 54 -18.82 3.37 4.63
N ASP A 55 -18.02 2.73 3.77
CA ASP A 55 -17.31 3.38 2.64
C ASP A 55 -18.28 3.65 1.48
N VAL A 56 -19.08 4.70 1.61
CA VAL A 56 -20.00 5.18 0.56
C VAL A 56 -19.27 5.78 -0.65
N GLY A 57 -18.02 6.20 -0.47
CA GLY A 57 -17.12 6.61 -1.54
C GLY A 57 -16.88 5.48 -2.56
N SER A 58 -16.93 4.22 -2.12
CA SER A 58 -16.86 3.05 -3.01
C SER A 58 -17.87 3.09 -4.17
N TRP A 59 -19.05 3.69 -3.99
CA TRP A 59 -20.05 3.82 -5.06
C TRP A 59 -19.58 4.77 -6.17
N ILE A 60 -18.88 5.84 -5.78
CA ILE A 60 -18.27 6.79 -6.70
C ILE A 60 -17.09 6.12 -7.40
N ARG A 61 -16.21 5.43 -6.65
CA ARG A 61 -15.06 4.73 -7.23
C ARG A 61 -15.51 3.69 -8.26
N ILE A 62 -16.53 2.87 -7.96
CA ILE A 62 -17.14 1.91 -8.90
C ILE A 62 -17.66 2.61 -10.16
N ALA A 63 -18.44 3.69 -10.01
CA ALA A 63 -18.94 4.44 -11.16
C ALA A 63 -17.81 5.00 -12.04
N CYS A 64 -16.73 5.48 -11.42
CA CYS A 64 -15.57 6.01 -12.11
C CYS A 64 -14.77 4.93 -12.84
N ILE A 65 -14.51 3.79 -12.19
CA ILE A 65 -13.84 2.63 -12.80
C ILE A 65 -14.56 2.20 -14.08
N GLN A 66 -15.89 1.99 -13.99
CA GLN A 66 -16.70 1.58 -15.13
C GLN A 66 -16.76 2.66 -16.21
N GLY A 67 -16.86 3.93 -15.81
CA GLY A 67 -16.89 5.07 -16.72
C GLY A 67 -15.60 5.23 -17.51
N LEU A 68 -14.45 5.18 -16.84
CA LEU A 68 -13.12 5.26 -17.45
C LEU A 68 -12.91 4.12 -18.45
N ALA A 69 -13.21 2.88 -18.06
CA ALA A 69 -13.08 1.75 -18.97
C ALA A 69 -14.01 1.86 -20.18
N SER A 70 -15.24 2.35 -20.00
CA SER A 70 -16.18 2.54 -21.11
C SER A 70 -15.73 3.64 -22.07
N ILE A 71 -15.21 4.77 -21.56
CA ILE A 71 -14.67 5.84 -22.39
C ILE A 71 -13.43 5.36 -23.17
N ILE A 72 -12.53 4.60 -22.55
CA ILE A 72 -11.38 4.00 -23.24
C ILE A 72 -11.84 3.12 -24.40
N VAL A 73 -12.81 2.23 -24.16
CA VAL A 73 -13.39 1.35 -25.18
C VAL A 73 -14.01 2.16 -26.33
N ASP A 74 -14.81 3.18 -26.00
CA ASP A 74 -15.47 4.01 -27.00
C ASP A 74 -14.46 4.81 -27.84
N LEU A 75 -13.45 5.41 -27.20
CA LEU A 75 -12.39 6.16 -27.89
C LEU A 75 -11.57 5.24 -28.81
N PHE A 76 -11.21 4.03 -28.37
CA PHE A 76 -10.49 3.07 -29.22
C PHE A 76 -11.33 2.67 -30.44
N ARG A 77 -12.65 2.45 -30.25
CA ARG A 77 -13.57 2.08 -31.33
C ARG A 77 -13.67 3.16 -32.41
N VAL A 78 -13.65 4.43 -32.03
CA VAL A 78 -13.75 5.56 -32.96
C VAL A 78 -12.40 6.19 -33.31
N SER A 79 -11.29 5.56 -32.91
CA SER A 79 -9.94 6.11 -33.07
C SER A 79 -9.60 6.52 -34.51
N ALA A 80 -10.08 5.77 -35.51
CA ALA A 80 -9.87 6.09 -36.93
C ALA A 80 -10.58 7.37 -37.41
N SER A 81 -11.66 7.80 -36.75
CA SER A 81 -12.40 9.02 -37.11
C SER A 81 -12.00 10.25 -36.30
N LEU A 82 -11.12 10.09 -35.31
CA LEU A 82 -10.66 11.20 -34.47
C LEU A 82 -9.42 11.87 -35.06
N PRO A 83 -9.44 13.19 -35.28
CA PRO A 83 -8.24 13.92 -35.64
C PRO A 83 -7.27 13.89 -34.46
N HIS A 84 -6.02 13.48 -34.70
CA HIS A 84 -4.97 13.40 -33.69
C HIS A 84 -5.45 12.74 -32.37
N PHE A 85 -5.75 11.44 -32.41
CA PHE A 85 -6.26 10.66 -31.27
C PHE A 85 -5.58 10.95 -29.91
N ALA A 86 -4.26 11.21 -29.92
CA ALA A 86 -3.49 11.56 -28.74
C ALA A 86 -3.97 12.82 -28.01
N ASP A 87 -4.64 13.74 -28.70
CA ASP A 87 -5.26 14.91 -28.07
C ASP A 87 -6.45 14.48 -27.21
N PHE A 88 -7.25 13.51 -27.64
CA PHE A 88 -8.40 13.03 -26.89
C PHE A 88 -7.99 12.11 -25.73
N LEU A 89 -7.02 11.22 -25.97
CA LEU A 89 -6.49 10.30 -24.97
C LEU A 89 -4.96 10.23 -25.04
N PRO A 90 -4.24 11.10 -24.34
CA PRO A 90 -2.79 11.00 -24.25
C PRO A 90 -2.37 9.63 -23.66
N ALA A 91 -1.38 8.97 -24.27
CA ALA A 91 -0.89 7.66 -23.84
C ALA A 91 -0.50 7.61 -22.36
N GLN A 92 0.13 8.67 -21.85
CA GLN A 92 0.48 8.80 -20.44
C GLN A 92 -0.74 8.78 -19.52
N ARG A 93 -1.84 9.44 -19.93
CA ARG A 93 -3.10 9.44 -19.16
C ARG A 93 -3.78 8.09 -19.21
N TYR A 94 -3.74 7.41 -20.36
CA TYR A 94 -4.22 6.04 -20.49
C TYR A 94 -3.51 5.11 -19.50
N HIS A 95 -2.18 5.09 -19.49
CA HIS A 95 -1.41 4.25 -18.56
C HIS A 95 -1.62 4.64 -17.09
N HIS A 96 -1.72 5.93 -16.79
CA HIS A 96 -2.05 6.39 -15.45
C HIS A 96 -3.37 5.78 -14.96
N VAL A 97 -4.43 5.89 -15.76
CA VAL A 97 -5.75 5.35 -15.42
C VAL A 97 -5.76 3.83 -15.36
N VAL A 98 -5.06 3.13 -16.27
CA VAL A 98 -4.92 1.66 -16.19
C VAL A 98 -4.28 1.26 -14.85
N GLY A 99 -3.19 1.92 -14.46
CA GLY A 99 -2.55 1.71 -13.17
C GLY A 99 -3.51 1.96 -11.99
N ARG A 100 -4.32 3.02 -12.06
CA ARG A 100 -5.28 3.36 -11.00
C ARG A 100 -6.48 2.41 -10.92
N ILE A 101 -6.95 1.87 -12.04
CA ILE A 101 -7.95 0.78 -12.04
C ILE A 101 -7.35 -0.47 -11.40
N LEU A 102 -6.11 -0.83 -11.75
CA LEU A 102 -5.40 -1.96 -11.13
C LEU A 102 -5.23 -1.78 -9.61
N ARG A 103 -4.90 -0.57 -9.15
CA ARG A 103 -4.86 -0.24 -7.72
C ARG A 103 -6.20 -0.50 -7.05
N GLN A 104 -7.31 0.01 -7.58
CA GLN A 104 -8.65 -0.26 -7.04
C GLN A 104 -8.95 -1.77 -7.02
N GLY A 105 -8.44 -2.50 -8.00
CA GLY A 105 -8.53 -3.94 -8.13
C GLY A 105 -7.79 -4.75 -7.06
N VAL A 106 -6.86 -4.15 -6.32
CA VAL A 106 -6.09 -4.82 -5.26
C VAL A 106 -6.30 -4.20 -3.87
N GLU A 107 -7.28 -3.30 -3.74
CA GLU A 107 -7.66 -2.65 -2.48
C GLU A 107 -8.65 -3.49 -1.65
N ARG A 108 -9.01 -2.97 -0.47
CA ARG A 108 -9.66 -3.74 0.60
C ARG A 108 -11.12 -4.18 0.36
N LEU A 109 -11.82 -3.67 -0.66
CA LEU A 109 -13.26 -3.92 -0.84
C LEU A 109 -13.54 -4.89 -1.99
N ASP A 110 -14.10 -6.05 -1.66
CA ASP A 110 -14.38 -7.16 -2.59
C ASP A 110 -15.19 -6.73 -3.82
N ASN A 111 -16.24 -5.93 -3.62
CA ASN A 111 -17.08 -5.43 -4.71
C ASN A 111 -16.35 -4.46 -5.64
N VAL A 112 -15.49 -3.58 -5.09
CA VAL A 112 -14.66 -2.68 -5.89
C VAL A 112 -13.63 -3.49 -6.69
N ARG A 113 -12.99 -4.48 -6.06
CA ARG A 113 -12.02 -5.35 -6.74
C ARG A 113 -12.66 -6.10 -7.91
N GLN A 114 -13.85 -6.64 -7.72
CA GLN A 114 -14.60 -7.31 -8.79
C GLN A 114 -14.80 -6.40 -10.01
N ILE A 115 -15.35 -5.21 -9.78
CA ILE A 115 -15.65 -4.28 -10.86
C ILE A 115 -14.38 -3.75 -11.54
N ALA A 116 -13.32 -3.52 -10.77
CA ALA A 116 -12.01 -3.17 -11.31
C ALA A 116 -11.44 -4.28 -12.18
N GLY A 117 -11.55 -5.54 -11.76
CA GLY A 117 -11.13 -6.71 -12.54
C GLY A 117 -11.87 -6.83 -13.86
N GLU A 118 -13.19 -6.80 -13.83
CA GLU A 118 -14.03 -6.83 -15.03
C GLU A 118 -13.70 -5.68 -16.00
N SER A 119 -13.55 -4.48 -15.46
CA SER A 119 -13.25 -3.27 -16.25
C SER A 119 -11.84 -3.31 -16.83
N PHE A 120 -10.86 -3.82 -16.06
CA PHE A 120 -9.50 -4.00 -16.52
C PHE A 120 -9.40 -5.07 -17.61
N ILE A 121 -10.06 -6.23 -17.46
CA ILE A 121 -10.09 -7.27 -18.49
C ILE A 121 -10.69 -6.76 -19.80
N ARG A 122 -11.76 -5.94 -19.73
CA ARG A 122 -12.31 -5.28 -20.92
C ARG A 122 -11.26 -4.43 -21.64
N ILE A 123 -10.45 -3.66 -20.90
CA ILE A 123 -9.37 -2.85 -21.48
C ILE A 123 -8.25 -3.74 -22.04
N LEU A 124 -7.84 -4.77 -21.28
CA LEU A 124 -6.78 -5.70 -21.66
C LEU A 124 -7.10 -6.43 -22.97
N CYS A 125 -8.37 -6.74 -23.22
CA CYS A 125 -8.81 -7.43 -24.45
C CYS A 125 -9.07 -6.50 -25.64
N LEU A 126 -8.84 -5.18 -25.52
CA LEU A 126 -8.98 -4.28 -26.66
C LEU A 126 -7.88 -4.49 -27.69
N SER A 127 -8.24 -4.42 -28.97
CA SER A 127 -7.28 -4.17 -30.03
C SER A 127 -6.72 -2.74 -29.88
N PRO A 128 -5.43 -2.49 -30.19
CA PRO A 128 -4.88 -1.13 -30.18
C PRO A 128 -5.69 -0.17 -31.07
N PRO A 129 -5.68 1.15 -30.76
CA PRO A 129 -6.38 2.14 -31.57
C PRO A 129 -5.82 2.18 -32.99
N SER A 130 -6.68 2.45 -33.98
CA SER A 130 -6.32 2.51 -35.41
C SER A 130 -5.59 3.81 -35.77
N VAL A 131 -4.39 3.99 -35.23
CA VAL A 131 -3.50 5.15 -35.43
C VAL A 131 -2.05 4.71 -35.60
N ASP A 132 -1.20 5.52 -36.23
CA ASP A 132 0.18 5.13 -36.56
C ASP A 132 1.02 4.70 -35.34
N ASP A 133 0.85 5.36 -34.19
CA ASP A 133 1.58 5.08 -32.95
C ASP A 133 0.78 4.20 -31.96
N SER A 134 -0.04 3.27 -32.44
CA SER A 134 -1.00 2.49 -31.64
C SER A 134 -0.38 1.75 -30.44
N GLU A 135 0.88 1.34 -30.53
CA GLU A 135 1.60 0.65 -29.45
C GLU A 135 1.76 1.49 -28.18
N ASN A 136 1.65 2.82 -28.28
CA ASN A 136 1.67 3.69 -27.10
C ASN A 136 0.46 3.49 -26.18
N TRP A 137 -0.62 2.88 -26.67
CA TRP A 137 -1.83 2.56 -25.90
C TRP A 137 -1.98 1.07 -25.60
N ARG A 138 -0.93 0.27 -25.86
CA ARG A 138 -0.89 -1.14 -25.50
C ARG A 138 -0.58 -1.30 -24.01
N VAL A 139 -1.38 -2.08 -23.28
CA VAL A 139 -1.20 -2.29 -21.83
C VAL A 139 0.24 -2.76 -21.53
N ARG A 140 0.95 -2.04 -20.65
CA ARG A 140 2.30 -2.44 -20.21
C ARG A 140 2.22 -3.76 -19.43
N GLY A 141 3.05 -4.72 -19.80
CA GLY A 141 3.02 -6.07 -19.21
C GLY A 141 1.86 -6.95 -19.66
N GLU A 142 1.24 -6.66 -20.82
CA GLU A 142 0.08 -7.38 -21.34
C GLU A 142 0.25 -8.91 -21.29
N THR A 143 1.38 -9.45 -21.77
CA THR A 143 1.63 -10.90 -21.80
C THR A 143 1.46 -11.55 -20.42
N LEU A 144 2.11 -10.98 -19.39
CA LEU A 144 1.99 -11.44 -18.01
C LEU A 144 0.55 -11.30 -17.50
N MET A 145 -0.10 -10.17 -17.76
CA MET A 145 -1.47 -9.93 -17.32
C MET A 145 -2.48 -10.89 -17.96
N ARG A 146 -2.29 -11.25 -19.23
CA ARG A 146 -3.10 -12.27 -19.91
C ARG A 146 -2.87 -13.64 -19.30
N GLU A 147 -1.61 -14.03 -19.08
CA GLU A 147 -1.29 -15.31 -18.43
C GLU A 147 -1.93 -15.43 -17.04
N LEU A 148 -1.91 -14.34 -16.25
CA LEU A 148 -2.43 -14.35 -14.89
C LEU A 148 -3.97 -14.38 -14.84
N PHE A 149 -4.65 -13.66 -15.74
CA PHE A 149 -6.07 -13.36 -15.57
C PHE A 149 -6.99 -13.84 -16.71
N LEU A 150 -6.44 -14.37 -17.81
CA LEU A 150 -7.20 -14.93 -18.94
C LEU A 150 -6.82 -16.39 -19.26
N PRO A 151 -6.77 -17.33 -18.30
CA PRO A 151 -6.57 -18.73 -18.65
C PRO A 151 -7.77 -19.29 -19.42
N ASP A 152 -7.48 -20.20 -20.37
CA ASP A 152 -8.37 -20.68 -21.46
C ASP A 152 -9.73 -21.30 -21.05
N ASN A 153 -10.04 -21.45 -19.76
CA ASN A 153 -11.22 -22.19 -19.25
C ASN A 153 -12.02 -21.48 -18.14
N SER A 154 -12.01 -20.14 -18.06
CA SER A 154 -12.82 -19.43 -17.05
C SER A 154 -14.28 -19.25 -17.47
N GLU A 155 -15.09 -20.32 -17.35
CA GLU A 155 -16.56 -20.26 -17.50
C GLU A 155 -17.25 -19.30 -16.49
N ASN A 156 -16.52 -18.82 -15.47
CA ASN A 156 -17.04 -18.03 -14.35
C ASN A 156 -16.36 -16.65 -14.21
N GLY A 157 -16.48 -15.78 -15.21
CA GLY A 157 -16.16 -14.36 -15.10
C GLY A 157 -14.77 -14.03 -14.49
N THR A 158 -14.60 -12.82 -13.97
CA THR A 158 -13.40 -12.48 -13.19
C THR A 158 -13.63 -12.84 -11.72
N ASN A 159 -12.64 -13.42 -11.02
CA ASN A 159 -12.74 -13.81 -9.60
C ASN A 159 -12.02 -12.80 -8.67
N TRP A 160 -12.01 -11.51 -9.03
CA TRP A 160 -11.22 -10.49 -8.33
C TRP A 160 -11.77 -10.15 -6.94
N ASN A 161 -13.03 -10.46 -6.66
CA ASN A 161 -13.55 -10.41 -5.28
C ASN A 161 -12.87 -11.42 -4.34
N ASN A 162 -12.42 -12.57 -4.83
CA ASN A 162 -11.84 -13.64 -4.02
C ASN A 162 -10.35 -13.37 -3.73
N GLY A 163 -10.03 -13.02 -2.48
CA GLY A 163 -8.67 -12.73 -2.04
C GLY A 163 -7.67 -13.88 -2.24
N GLU A 164 -8.06 -15.12 -1.94
CA GLU A 164 -7.20 -16.31 -2.10
C GLU A 164 -6.83 -16.55 -3.57
N TRP A 165 -7.75 -16.24 -4.48
CA TRP A 165 -7.48 -16.34 -5.92
C TRP A 165 -6.67 -15.15 -6.44
N LEU A 166 -6.98 -13.93 -5.97
CA LEU A 166 -6.44 -12.69 -6.51
C LEU A 166 -5.02 -12.40 -6.03
N PHE A 167 -4.78 -12.39 -4.72
CA PHE A 167 -3.53 -11.83 -4.17
C PHE A 167 -2.26 -12.56 -4.61
N PRO A 168 -2.23 -13.90 -4.76
CA PRO A 168 -1.08 -14.60 -5.33
C PRO A 168 -0.74 -14.17 -6.77
N LYS A 169 -1.71 -13.66 -7.53
CA LYS A 169 -1.53 -13.11 -8.89
C LYS A 169 -1.20 -11.63 -8.85
N ALA A 170 -1.89 -10.87 -8.00
CA ALA A 170 -1.74 -9.42 -7.89
C ALA A 170 -0.31 -9.01 -7.50
N VAL A 171 0.35 -9.75 -6.61
CA VAL A 171 1.73 -9.45 -6.21
C VAL A 171 2.73 -9.58 -7.36
N LYS A 172 2.47 -10.44 -8.34
CA LYS A 172 3.30 -10.57 -9.56
C LYS A 172 3.21 -9.35 -10.47
N LEU A 173 2.12 -8.58 -10.39
CA LEU A 173 2.01 -7.33 -11.15
C LEU A 173 3.02 -6.26 -10.73
N LEU A 174 3.64 -6.41 -9.55
CA LEU A 174 4.75 -5.56 -9.11
C LEU A 174 5.98 -5.71 -10.01
N GLU A 175 6.06 -6.76 -10.85
CA GLU A 175 7.13 -6.91 -11.83
C GLU A 175 7.03 -5.86 -12.96
N ILE A 176 5.86 -5.24 -13.17
CA ILE A 176 5.60 -4.25 -14.23
C ILE A 176 5.94 -2.84 -13.72
N PRO A 177 7.07 -2.23 -14.12
CA PRO A 177 7.54 -0.98 -13.52
C PRO A 177 6.55 0.18 -13.65
N ASP A 178 5.85 0.27 -14.78
CA ASP A 178 4.89 1.34 -15.10
C ASP A 178 3.71 1.41 -14.12
N TYR A 179 3.32 0.28 -13.50
CA TYR A 179 2.18 0.20 -12.59
C TYR A 179 2.55 -0.17 -11.16
N ARG A 180 3.80 -0.59 -10.93
CA ARG A 180 4.33 -1.10 -9.65
C ARG A 180 3.95 -0.26 -8.44
N LYS A 181 4.32 1.03 -8.43
CA LYS A 181 4.07 1.92 -7.28
C LYS A 181 2.58 2.04 -6.99
N THR A 182 1.78 2.23 -8.03
CA THR A 182 0.32 2.36 -7.93
C THR A 182 -0.32 1.09 -7.38
N ILE A 183 0.10 -0.09 -7.84
CA ILE A 183 -0.39 -1.38 -7.35
C ILE A 183 0.05 -1.62 -5.90
N LEU A 184 1.31 -1.31 -5.56
CA LEU A 184 1.82 -1.43 -4.19
C LEU A 184 0.98 -0.60 -3.21
N THR A 185 0.60 0.63 -3.58
CA THR A 185 -0.28 1.45 -2.70
C THR A 185 -1.65 0.82 -2.46
N GLY A 186 -2.21 0.10 -3.45
CA GLY A 186 -3.46 -0.64 -3.27
C GLY A 186 -3.29 -1.88 -2.39
N LEU A 187 -2.21 -2.65 -2.60
CA LEU A 187 -1.87 -3.81 -1.76
C LEU A 187 -1.66 -3.43 -0.30
N VAL A 188 -1.01 -2.30 -0.02
CA VAL A 188 -0.83 -1.75 1.34
C VAL A 188 -2.18 -1.57 2.05
N LEU A 189 -3.23 -1.14 1.35
CA LEU A 189 -4.58 -0.99 1.93
C LEU A 189 -5.26 -2.34 2.21
N SER A 190 -4.93 -3.38 1.45
CA SER A 190 -5.42 -4.74 1.68
C SER A 190 -4.66 -5.46 2.80
N VAL A 191 -3.35 -5.23 2.95
CA VAL A 191 -2.55 -5.78 4.07
C VAL A 191 -2.93 -5.13 5.41
N SER A 192 -3.26 -3.84 5.40
CA SER A 192 -3.62 -3.08 6.61
C SER A 192 -5.09 -3.13 7.01
N THR A 193 -5.94 -3.83 6.23
CA THR A 193 -7.37 -3.91 6.54
C THR A 193 -7.64 -4.79 7.76
N ARG A 194 -8.77 -4.55 8.44
CA ARG A 194 -9.23 -5.37 9.58
C ARG A 194 -10.02 -6.61 9.13
N THR A 195 -10.33 -6.70 7.84
CA THR A 195 -11.11 -7.79 7.26
C THR A 195 -10.21 -9.00 6.99
N ASN A 196 -10.23 -10.01 7.86
CA ASN A 196 -9.36 -11.19 7.77
C ASN A 196 -9.40 -11.91 6.40
N SER A 197 -10.58 -12.00 5.75
CA SER A 197 -10.73 -12.63 4.44
C SER A 197 -9.98 -11.91 3.31
N THR A 198 -9.60 -10.65 3.52
CA THR A 198 -8.73 -9.88 2.62
C THR A 198 -7.31 -9.80 3.17
N GLN A 199 -7.16 -9.49 4.45
CA GLN A 199 -5.87 -9.24 5.10
C GLN A 199 -4.95 -10.45 5.06
N ARG A 200 -5.45 -11.65 5.37
CA ARG A 200 -4.64 -12.88 5.41
C ARG A 200 -4.07 -13.24 4.04
N PRO A 201 -4.87 -13.42 2.98
CA PRO A 201 -4.33 -13.77 1.67
C PRO A 201 -3.46 -12.65 1.07
N ALA A 202 -3.76 -11.37 1.33
CA ALA A 202 -2.91 -10.26 0.90
C ALA A 202 -1.53 -10.31 1.57
N SER A 203 -1.51 -10.48 2.90
CA SER A 203 -0.27 -10.51 3.69
C SER A 203 0.59 -11.71 3.35
N SER A 204 0.00 -12.92 3.31
CA SER A 204 0.73 -14.15 3.01
C SER A 204 1.30 -14.13 1.59
N SER A 205 0.54 -13.65 0.61
CA SER A 205 0.99 -13.54 -0.79
C SER A 205 2.12 -12.52 -0.93
N LEU A 206 2.00 -11.35 -0.29
CA LEU A 206 3.04 -10.33 -0.37
C LEU A 206 4.32 -10.78 0.31
N ALA A 207 4.23 -11.35 1.53
CA ALA A 207 5.40 -11.89 2.21
C ALA A 207 6.08 -13.02 1.42
N ALA A 208 5.30 -13.95 0.85
CA ALA A 208 5.84 -15.02 0.02
C ALA A 208 6.52 -14.50 -1.27
N TYR A 209 5.97 -13.44 -1.86
CA TYR A 209 6.58 -12.77 -3.01
C TYR A 209 7.90 -12.07 -2.62
N VAL A 210 7.91 -11.28 -1.55
CA VAL A 210 9.09 -10.53 -1.11
C VAL A 210 10.25 -11.45 -0.76
N ARG A 211 10.00 -12.59 -0.09
CA ARG A 211 11.05 -13.59 0.22
C ARG A 211 11.74 -14.19 -1.01
N ARG A 212 11.14 -14.10 -2.20
CA ARG A 212 11.70 -14.61 -3.45
C ARG A 212 12.44 -13.54 -4.25
N LEU A 213 12.36 -12.27 -3.86
CA LEU A 213 13.04 -11.20 -4.54
C LEU A 213 14.54 -11.21 -4.23
N PRO A 214 15.40 -10.78 -5.17
CA PRO A 214 16.78 -10.48 -4.84
C PRO A 214 16.86 -9.28 -3.89
N VAL A 215 17.93 -9.20 -3.10
CA VAL A 215 18.13 -8.10 -2.14
C VAL A 215 18.23 -6.75 -2.85
N THR A 216 19.03 -6.72 -3.92
CA THR A 216 19.25 -5.56 -4.79
C THR A 216 19.01 -5.97 -6.24
N SER A 217 18.68 -5.00 -7.09
CA SER A 217 18.61 -5.22 -8.53
C SER A 217 19.47 -4.19 -9.26
N ALA A 218 20.26 -4.65 -10.22
CA ALA A 218 21.02 -3.79 -11.13
C ALA A 218 20.21 -3.40 -12.38
N GLY A 219 18.95 -3.87 -12.49
CA GLY A 219 18.12 -3.75 -13.69
C GLY A 219 16.71 -3.26 -13.40
N ARG A 220 15.75 -3.73 -14.20
CA ARG A 220 14.33 -3.38 -14.07
C ARG A 220 13.56 -4.29 -13.11
N GLU A 221 14.18 -5.38 -12.69
CA GLU A 221 13.60 -6.33 -11.75
C GLU A 221 13.34 -5.66 -10.41
N TYR A 222 12.32 -6.14 -9.71
CA TYR A 222 12.04 -5.63 -8.38
C TYR A 222 12.94 -6.33 -7.36
N SER A 223 13.22 -5.65 -6.25
CA SER A 223 14.10 -6.15 -5.20
C SER A 223 13.50 -5.85 -3.84
N VAL A 224 14.00 -6.54 -2.81
CA VAL A 224 13.61 -6.28 -1.42
C VAL A 224 13.89 -4.81 -1.05
N SER A 225 15.06 -4.30 -1.43
CA SER A 225 15.45 -2.91 -1.18
C SER A 225 14.59 -1.91 -1.95
N GLY A 226 14.27 -2.19 -3.22
CA GLY A 226 13.38 -1.34 -4.01
C GLY A 226 11.96 -1.30 -3.44
N LEU A 227 11.47 -2.40 -2.87
CA LEU A 227 10.18 -2.43 -2.21
C LEU A 227 10.17 -1.64 -0.90
N ALA A 228 11.22 -1.78 -0.09
CA ALA A 228 11.38 -0.99 1.12
C ALA A 228 11.44 0.51 0.78
N GLU A 229 12.19 0.89 -0.25
CA GLU A 229 12.33 2.26 -0.73
C GLU A 229 10.98 2.84 -1.18
N ASP A 230 10.22 2.11 -2.02
CA ASP A 230 8.91 2.57 -2.48
C ASP A 230 7.90 2.75 -1.33
N LEU A 231 7.91 1.86 -0.33
CA LEU A 231 7.08 1.99 0.88
C LEU A 231 7.48 3.20 1.73
N VAL A 232 8.78 3.35 2.02
CA VAL A 232 9.33 4.46 2.80
C VAL A 232 9.04 5.79 2.10
N GLN A 233 9.29 5.89 0.80
CA GLN A 233 9.06 7.10 0.03
C GLN A 233 7.57 7.47 0.01
N TYR A 234 6.67 6.49 -0.07
CA TYR A 234 5.23 6.74 0.01
C TYR A 234 4.82 7.30 1.38
N ALA A 235 5.39 6.79 2.48
CA ALA A 235 5.14 7.34 3.81
C ALA A 235 5.75 8.74 4.00
N LEU A 236 6.96 9.01 3.50
CA LEU A 236 7.63 10.31 3.62
C LEU A 236 6.87 11.42 2.88
N THR A 237 6.47 11.15 1.64
CA THR A 237 5.69 12.08 0.80
C THR A 237 4.34 12.45 1.43
N HIS A 238 3.79 11.56 2.27
CA HIS A 238 2.51 11.76 2.96
C HIS A 238 2.64 11.73 4.48
N SER A 239 3.77 12.20 5.03
CA SER A 239 4.13 12.06 6.45
C SER A 239 3.10 12.57 7.46
N ARG A 240 2.25 13.53 7.06
CA ARG A 240 1.16 14.08 7.89
C ARG A 240 -0.14 13.28 7.82
N SER A 241 -0.28 12.42 6.82
CA SER A 241 -1.49 11.64 6.59
C SER A 241 -1.45 10.31 7.34
N ASN A 242 -2.18 10.22 8.46
CA ASN A 242 -2.28 8.95 9.18
C ASN A 242 -2.95 7.85 8.34
N SER A 243 -3.80 8.19 7.37
CA SER A 243 -4.40 7.21 6.45
C SER A 243 -3.41 6.62 5.45
N VAL A 244 -2.20 7.17 5.34
CA VAL A 244 -1.10 6.61 4.53
C VAL A 244 -0.03 5.98 5.41
N VAL A 245 0.49 6.76 6.38
CA VAL A 245 1.62 6.31 7.21
C VAL A 245 1.24 5.06 8.01
N VAL A 246 0.05 5.00 8.59
CA VAL A 246 -0.34 3.84 9.41
C VAL A 246 -0.40 2.54 8.58
N PRO A 247 -1.11 2.48 7.44
CA PRO A 247 -1.05 1.32 6.54
C PRO A 247 0.35 0.90 6.11
N VAL A 248 1.24 1.86 5.82
CA VAL A 248 2.62 1.55 5.43
C VAL A 248 3.38 0.91 6.59
N LEU A 249 3.30 1.47 7.81
CA LEU A 249 3.94 0.89 9.00
C LEU A 249 3.40 -0.50 9.31
N GLN A 250 2.08 -0.72 9.17
CA GLN A 250 1.46 -2.04 9.34
C GLN A 250 1.99 -3.05 8.31
N THR A 251 2.17 -2.62 7.05
CA THR A 251 2.73 -3.47 6.00
C THR A 251 4.18 -3.84 6.31
N LEU A 252 4.99 -2.87 6.75
CA LEU A 252 6.38 -3.11 7.15
C LEU A 252 6.47 -4.04 8.37
N ASN A 253 5.67 -3.82 9.41
CA ASN A 253 5.60 -4.70 10.58
C ASN A 253 5.24 -6.13 10.17
N MET A 254 4.22 -6.31 9.32
CA MET A 254 3.85 -7.62 8.78
C MET A 254 5.02 -8.29 8.04
N LEU A 255 5.77 -7.53 7.23
CA LEU A 255 6.93 -8.07 6.52
C LEU A 255 8.09 -8.43 7.46
N PHE A 256 8.33 -7.67 8.53
CA PHE A 256 9.29 -8.04 9.58
C PHE A 256 8.85 -9.29 10.34
N GLU A 257 7.59 -9.37 10.76
CA GLU A 257 6.99 -10.53 11.42
C GLU A 257 7.03 -11.79 10.54
N ALA A 258 7.02 -11.61 9.22
CA ALA A 258 7.17 -12.69 8.26
C ALA A 258 8.63 -12.96 7.84
N ASP A 259 9.65 -12.36 8.45
CA ASP A 259 11.06 -12.56 8.05
C ASP A 259 11.33 -12.23 6.57
N ALA A 260 10.49 -11.40 5.96
CA ALA A 260 10.60 -11.07 4.53
C ALA A 260 11.66 -9.98 4.27
N LEU A 261 12.11 -9.28 5.32
CA LEU A 261 13.08 -8.19 5.25
C LEU A 261 14.44 -8.54 5.91
N THR A 262 14.70 -9.81 6.20
CA THR A 262 15.93 -10.25 6.89
C THR A 262 17.21 -9.89 6.13
N SER A 263 17.18 -9.92 4.80
CA SER A 263 18.31 -9.57 3.93
C SER A 263 18.42 -8.07 3.62
N LEU A 264 17.46 -7.25 4.04
CA LEU A 264 17.48 -5.80 3.80
C LEU A 264 18.79 -5.11 4.26
N PRO A 265 19.38 -5.46 5.42
CA PRO A 265 20.62 -4.85 5.90
C PRO A 265 21.86 -5.13 5.03
N GLU A 266 21.80 -6.13 4.14
CA GLU A 266 22.93 -6.51 3.28
C GLU A 266 23.19 -5.50 2.14
N SER A 267 22.31 -4.49 1.99
CA SER A 267 22.42 -3.46 0.95
C SER A 267 22.49 -2.05 1.53
N GLU A 268 23.20 -1.16 0.83
CA GLU A 268 23.29 0.26 1.18
C GLU A 268 21.91 0.95 1.14
N THR A 269 21.13 0.69 0.09
CA THR A 269 19.74 1.19 -0.03
C THR A 269 18.88 0.70 1.13
N GLY A 270 19.02 -0.56 1.52
CA GLY A 270 18.29 -1.13 2.65
C GLY A 270 18.67 -0.50 3.98
N ALA A 271 19.95 -0.20 4.22
CA ALA A 271 20.41 0.55 5.38
C ALA A 271 19.77 1.95 5.46
N VAL A 272 19.76 2.70 4.35
CA VAL A 272 19.08 4.01 4.25
C VAL A 272 17.57 3.89 4.50
N CYS A 273 16.94 2.82 3.99
CA CYS A 273 15.53 2.55 4.24
C CYS A 273 15.26 2.32 5.74
N MET A 274 16.10 1.54 6.42
CA MET A 274 15.96 1.32 7.87
C MET A 274 16.09 2.61 8.66
N GLU A 275 17.08 3.46 8.37
CA GLU A 275 17.22 4.77 9.00
C GLU A 275 15.97 5.64 8.77
N SER A 276 15.42 5.60 7.56
CA SER A 276 14.20 6.31 7.22
C SER A 276 12.98 5.76 7.97
N MET A 277 12.87 4.44 8.13
CA MET A 277 11.83 3.80 8.95
C MET A 277 11.94 4.24 10.42
N ILE A 278 13.15 4.27 10.99
CA ILE A 278 13.42 4.77 12.34
C ILE A 278 12.99 6.24 12.46
N SER A 279 13.33 7.06 11.47
CA SER A 279 12.95 8.48 11.44
C SER A 279 11.43 8.65 11.44
N ILE A 280 10.71 7.96 10.53
CA ILE A 280 9.24 8.00 10.42
C ILE A 280 8.57 7.57 11.73
N ALA A 281 9.08 6.51 12.36
CA ALA A 281 8.50 5.92 13.57
C ALA A 281 8.84 6.70 14.85
N SER A 282 10.02 7.31 14.94
CA SER A 282 10.50 7.96 16.17
C SER A 282 10.32 9.49 16.19
N GLN A 283 9.98 10.12 15.07
CA GLN A 283 9.83 11.56 15.01
C GLN A 283 8.66 12.05 15.88
N SER A 284 8.96 12.87 16.88
CA SER A 284 7.97 13.51 17.75
C SER A 284 7.01 12.53 18.46
N VAL A 285 7.49 11.34 18.85
CA VAL A 285 6.69 10.30 19.53
C VAL A 285 5.86 10.85 20.69
N SER A 286 6.45 11.64 21.58
CA SER A 286 5.74 12.23 22.73
C SER A 286 4.61 13.21 22.37
N ARG A 287 4.58 13.72 21.13
CA ARG A 287 3.57 14.65 20.62
C ARG A 287 2.54 13.98 19.71
N MET A 288 2.72 12.70 19.38
CA MET A 288 1.76 11.99 18.54
C MET A 288 0.43 11.84 19.28
N LYS A 289 -0.67 12.09 18.57
CA LYS A 289 -2.03 11.95 19.12
C LYS A 289 -2.76 10.71 18.61
N ASN A 290 -2.40 10.22 17.43
CA ASN A 290 -3.04 9.05 16.83
C ASN A 290 -2.46 7.77 17.46
N ILE A 291 -3.28 7.08 18.27
CA ILE A 291 -2.86 5.89 19.01
C ILE A 291 -2.38 4.77 18.08
N GLN A 292 -3.08 4.55 16.95
CA GLN A 292 -2.70 3.51 15.99
C GLN A 292 -1.33 3.79 15.38
N ARG A 293 -1.06 5.05 15.01
CA ARG A 293 0.27 5.45 14.52
C ARG A 293 1.36 5.24 15.57
N ILE A 294 1.10 5.57 16.83
CA ILE A 294 2.05 5.35 17.93
C ILE A 294 2.36 3.86 18.07
N GLN A 295 1.32 3.01 18.09
CA GLN A 295 1.48 1.56 18.24
C GLN A 295 2.27 0.95 17.08
N GLU A 296 1.94 1.31 15.84
CA GLU A 296 2.64 0.77 14.67
C GLU A 296 4.07 1.30 14.56
N SER A 297 4.31 2.53 15.02
CA SER A 297 5.67 3.08 15.12
C SER A 297 6.50 2.38 16.20
N MET A 298 5.90 2.09 17.35
CA MET A 298 6.54 1.33 18.43
C MET A 298 7.00 -0.03 17.91
N LYS A 299 6.10 -0.77 17.24
CA LYS A 299 6.42 -2.07 16.65
C LYS A 299 7.56 -1.99 15.65
N ILE A 300 7.60 -0.96 14.80
CA ILE A 300 8.71 -0.77 13.85
C ILE A 300 10.04 -0.58 14.58
N ILE A 301 10.08 0.24 15.63
CA ILE A 301 11.31 0.47 16.41
C ILE A 301 11.75 -0.81 17.12
N VAL A 302 10.83 -1.58 17.69
CA VAL A 302 11.15 -2.86 18.35
C VAL A 302 11.58 -3.93 17.33
N ASN A 303 10.94 -4.02 16.16
CA ASN A 303 11.33 -4.95 15.10
C ASN A 303 12.67 -4.57 14.47
N LEU A 304 12.99 -3.29 14.31
CA LEU A 304 14.31 -2.86 13.84
C LEU A 304 15.38 -3.01 14.91
N PHE A 305 15.01 -3.00 16.19
CA PHE A 305 15.94 -3.28 17.28
C PHE A 305 16.53 -4.68 17.19
N THR A 306 15.80 -5.66 16.65
CA THR A 306 16.32 -7.03 16.47
C THR A 306 17.30 -7.17 15.30
N VAL A 307 17.46 -6.12 14.50
CA VAL A 307 18.34 -6.08 13.34
C VAL A 307 19.67 -5.43 13.75
N ALA A 308 20.74 -6.21 13.82
CA ALA A 308 22.00 -5.79 14.46
C ALA A 308 22.54 -4.41 14.01
N PRO A 309 22.55 -4.05 12.70
CA PRO A 309 22.99 -2.71 12.27
C PRO A 309 22.12 -1.55 12.79
N ALA A 310 20.84 -1.79 13.06
CA ALA A 310 19.88 -0.78 13.54
C ALA A 310 19.71 -0.78 15.07
N ALA A 311 20.11 -1.86 15.75
CA ALA A 311 19.85 -2.10 17.17
C ALA A 311 20.30 -0.94 18.08
N LYS A 312 21.55 -0.48 17.92
CA LYS A 312 22.11 0.64 18.72
C LYS A 312 21.34 1.95 18.51
N THR A 313 20.82 2.19 17.31
CA THR A 313 20.04 3.39 16.98
C THR A 313 18.61 3.31 17.51
N CYS A 314 17.99 2.12 17.49
CA CYS A 314 16.63 1.88 17.94
C CYS A 314 16.50 1.85 19.46
N LEU A 315 17.47 1.27 20.17
CA LEU A 315 17.42 1.08 21.62
C LEU A 315 17.08 2.35 22.43
N PRO A 316 17.74 3.52 22.25
CA PRO A 316 17.36 4.74 22.95
C PRO A 316 15.97 5.27 22.55
N LYS A 317 15.44 4.89 21.38
CA LYS A 317 14.10 5.30 20.93
C LYS A 317 12.99 4.52 21.65
N ILE A 318 13.27 3.28 22.09
CA ILE A 318 12.32 2.45 22.86
C ILE A 318 11.91 3.17 24.15
N VAL A 319 12.85 3.85 24.83
CA VAL A 319 12.56 4.66 26.04
C VAL A 319 11.42 5.64 25.78
N GLY A 320 11.40 6.29 24.62
CA GLY A 320 10.36 7.26 24.26
C GLY A 320 8.94 6.69 24.27
N PHE A 321 8.79 5.39 23.99
CA PHE A 321 7.51 4.68 24.06
C PHE A 321 7.21 4.16 25.47
N LEU A 322 8.22 3.65 26.19
CA LEU A 322 8.10 3.20 27.58
C LEU A 322 7.76 4.32 28.56
N VAL A 323 8.07 5.58 28.22
CA VAL A 323 7.74 6.76 29.04
C VAL A 323 6.67 7.65 28.41
N HIS A 324 5.93 7.14 27.43
CA HIS A 324 4.92 7.91 26.71
C HIS A 324 3.81 8.42 27.66
N PRO A 325 3.22 9.62 27.42
CA PRO A 325 2.10 10.14 28.21
C PRO A 325 0.84 9.26 28.29
N TYR A 326 0.76 8.22 27.46
CA TYR A 326 -0.38 7.31 27.42
C TYR A 326 0.01 5.99 28.10
N PRO A 327 -0.58 5.64 29.25
CA PRO A 327 -0.26 4.40 29.97
C PRO A 327 -0.36 3.14 29.11
N ARG A 328 -1.35 3.07 28.22
CA ARG A 328 -1.53 1.94 27.29
C ARG A 328 -0.38 1.77 26.31
N VAL A 329 0.27 2.87 25.89
CA VAL A 329 1.44 2.80 25.00
C VAL A 329 2.62 2.20 25.76
N ARG A 330 2.83 2.63 27.01
CA ARG A 330 3.93 2.14 27.85
C ARG A 330 3.81 0.63 28.10
N SER A 331 2.66 0.18 28.61
CA SER A 331 2.40 -1.26 28.83
C SER A 331 2.51 -2.07 27.54
N GLY A 332 1.89 -1.60 26.45
CA GLY A 332 1.98 -2.30 25.17
C GLY A 332 3.40 -2.35 24.59
N THR A 333 4.26 -1.38 24.92
CA THR A 333 5.68 -1.41 24.52
C THR A 333 6.44 -2.48 25.28
N ALA A 334 6.24 -2.57 26.60
CA ALA A 334 6.87 -3.60 27.43
C ALA A 334 6.42 -5.01 27.01
N GLU A 335 5.12 -5.20 26.81
CA GLU A 335 4.55 -6.47 26.34
C GLU A 335 5.11 -6.90 24.98
N TYR A 336 5.16 -5.98 24.00
CA TYR A 336 5.65 -6.29 22.66
C TYR A 336 7.17 -6.52 22.66
N LEU A 337 7.94 -5.73 23.41
CA LEU A 337 9.38 -5.91 23.54
C LEU A 337 9.70 -7.27 24.18
N TYR A 338 9.02 -7.63 25.26
CA TYR A 338 9.16 -8.95 25.88
C TYR A 338 8.86 -10.07 24.88
N LEU A 339 7.73 -10.00 24.16
CA LEU A 339 7.38 -10.99 23.16
C LEU A 339 8.46 -11.15 22.08
N VAL A 340 9.01 -10.03 21.60
CA VAL A 340 10.05 -10.04 20.57
C VAL A 340 11.36 -10.62 21.09
N LEU A 341 11.78 -10.28 22.31
CA LEU A 341 12.97 -10.86 22.96
C LEU A 341 12.84 -12.38 23.14
N GLN A 342 11.64 -12.88 23.45
CA GLN A 342 11.39 -14.31 23.65
C GLN A 342 11.21 -15.10 22.34
N SER A 343 10.81 -14.44 21.25
CA SER A 343 10.45 -15.12 20.00
C SER A 343 11.49 -15.02 18.90
N ARG A 344 12.48 -14.12 19.03
CA ARG A 344 13.50 -13.86 18.01
C ARG A 344 14.86 -14.35 18.49
N GLU A 345 15.61 -14.97 17.58
CA GLU A 345 17.02 -15.31 17.78
C GLU A 345 17.87 -14.06 17.53
N LEU A 346 18.34 -13.40 18.59
CA LEU A 346 19.09 -12.15 18.52
C LEU A 346 20.61 -12.34 18.50
N GLY A 347 21.08 -13.58 18.61
CA GLY A 347 22.49 -13.92 18.82
C GLY A 347 22.92 -13.76 20.28
N TRP A 348 22.18 -13.00 21.09
CA TRP A 348 22.35 -12.81 22.53
C TRP A 348 21.01 -13.04 23.26
N GLU A 349 21.09 -13.28 24.56
CA GLU A 349 19.93 -13.45 25.44
C GLU A 349 19.79 -12.25 26.39
N ALA A 350 18.56 -11.81 26.61
CA ALA A 350 18.26 -10.79 27.60
C ALA A 350 18.60 -11.31 29.01
N SER A 351 19.11 -10.43 29.88
CA SER A 351 19.40 -10.81 31.26
C SER A 351 18.10 -11.08 32.01
N GLU A 352 18.15 -11.95 33.03
CA GLU A 352 17.02 -12.16 33.94
C GLU A 352 16.52 -10.82 34.52
N ASN A 353 17.44 -9.88 34.80
CA ASN A 353 17.12 -8.54 35.28
C ASN A 353 16.32 -7.72 34.24
N ALA A 354 16.68 -7.78 32.96
CA ALA A 354 15.92 -7.10 31.91
C ALA A 354 14.50 -7.68 31.77
N GLU A 355 14.34 -9.00 31.92
CA GLU A 355 13.03 -9.66 31.93
C GLU A 355 12.19 -9.29 33.16
N GLU A 356 12.79 -9.28 34.34
CA GLU A 356 12.16 -8.86 35.60
C GLU A 356 11.68 -7.41 35.49
N LEU A 357 12.50 -6.50 34.98
CA LEU A 357 12.12 -5.11 34.74
C LEU A 357 10.93 -4.99 33.78
N LEU A 358 10.88 -5.81 32.72
CA LEU A 358 9.76 -5.80 31.76
C LEU A 358 8.45 -6.29 32.40
N LEU A 359 8.52 -7.33 33.23
CA LEU A 359 7.35 -8.01 33.79
C LEU A 359 6.82 -7.38 35.08
N GLU A 360 7.71 -6.92 35.97
CA GLU A 360 7.34 -6.46 37.31
C GLU A 360 7.10 -4.94 37.38
N THR A 361 7.63 -4.18 36.42
CA THR A 361 7.39 -2.74 36.38
C THR A 361 5.92 -2.44 36.06
N GLY A 362 5.27 -1.65 36.92
CA GLY A 362 3.95 -1.10 36.67
C GLY A 362 3.96 -0.05 35.55
N TRP A 363 4.12 -0.45 34.28
CA TRP A 363 4.24 0.46 33.13
C TRP A 363 3.02 1.38 32.93
N SER A 364 1.87 1.02 33.50
CA SER A 364 0.66 1.84 33.50
C SER A 364 0.59 2.84 34.66
N SER A 365 1.56 2.84 35.58
CA SER A 365 1.61 3.65 36.80
C SER A 365 1.52 5.15 36.56
N THR A 366 0.88 5.86 37.49
CA THR A 366 0.82 7.33 37.49
C THR A 366 2.13 7.97 37.95
N ASP A 367 3.01 7.20 38.60
CA ASP A 367 4.36 7.65 38.94
C ASP A 367 5.28 7.59 37.70
N VAL A 368 5.34 8.73 37.00
CA VAL A 368 6.14 8.86 35.78
C VAL A 368 7.65 8.83 36.09
N ALA A 369 8.07 9.23 37.29
CA ALA A 369 9.49 9.23 37.66
C ALA A 369 10.01 7.80 37.78
N GLN A 370 9.26 6.94 38.50
CA GLN A 370 9.56 5.52 38.64
C GLN A 370 9.61 4.83 37.26
N VAL A 371 8.61 5.06 36.41
CA VAL A 371 8.56 4.45 35.07
C VAL A 371 9.73 4.90 34.20
N LYS A 372 10.17 6.15 34.34
CA LYS A 372 11.32 6.67 33.60
C LYS A 372 12.63 6.04 34.06
N GLU A 373 12.82 5.87 35.36
CA GLU A 373 13.99 5.20 35.92
C GLU A 373 14.07 3.74 35.47
N ALA A 374 12.95 3.00 35.57
CA ALA A 374 12.85 1.62 35.09
C ALA A 374 13.13 1.50 33.58
N ALA A 375 12.60 2.42 32.75
CA ALA A 375 12.87 2.43 31.31
C ALA A 375 14.35 2.66 30.98
N GLN A 376 15.03 3.51 31.75
CA GLN A 376 16.47 3.77 31.58
C GLN A 376 17.30 2.58 32.02
N ALA A 377 16.98 1.97 33.17
CA ALA A 377 17.63 0.76 33.66
C ALA A 377 17.51 -0.38 32.64
N LEU A 378 16.30 -0.64 32.13
CA LEU A 378 16.05 -1.67 31.13
C LEU A 378 16.90 -1.48 29.87
N VAL A 379 16.98 -0.25 29.35
CA VAL A 379 17.79 0.02 28.15
C VAL A 379 19.28 -0.13 28.42
N SER A 380 19.77 0.23 29.62
CA SER A 380 21.16 0.02 30.01
C SER A 380 21.52 -1.47 30.12
N GLU A 381 20.63 -2.30 30.66
CA GLU A 381 20.78 -3.76 30.70
C GLU A 381 20.86 -4.33 29.28
N LEU A 382 19.88 -4.01 28.43
CA LEU A 382 19.85 -4.49 27.05
C LEU A 382 21.09 -4.05 26.24
N ALA A 383 21.59 -2.83 26.46
CA ALA A 383 22.82 -2.36 25.83
C ALA A 383 24.04 -3.17 26.27
N SER A 384 24.15 -3.49 27.56
CA SER A 384 25.27 -4.23 28.13
C SER A 384 25.30 -5.67 27.61
N ASN A 385 24.14 -6.31 27.47
CA ASN A 385 24.01 -7.64 26.90
C ASN A 385 24.44 -7.69 25.43
N MET A 386 24.08 -6.66 24.65
CA MET A 386 24.49 -6.54 23.25
C MET A 386 26.00 -6.34 23.06
N GLU A 387 26.71 -5.74 24.02
CA GLU A 387 28.16 -5.47 23.95
C GLU A 387 29.02 -6.57 24.57
N SER A 388 28.40 -7.51 25.30
CA SER A 388 29.09 -8.63 25.96
C SER A 388 29.38 -9.80 25.01
N GLN A 389 29.14 -9.62 23.71
CA GLN A 389 29.49 -10.49 22.58
C GLN A 389 30.32 -9.69 21.57
#